data_AF-A0A0S2DCA4-F1
#
_entry.id   AF-A0A0S2DCA4-F1
#
_cell.length_a   1.000
_cell.length_b   1.000
_cell.length_c   1.000
_cell.angle_alpha   90.00
_cell.angle_beta   90.00
_cell.angle_gamma   90.00
#
_symmetry.space_group_name_H-M   'P 1'
#
loop_
_entity.id
_entity.type
_entity.pdbx_description
1 polymer ?
#
loop_
_entity_poly.entity_id
_entity_poly.type
_entity_poly.pdbx_seq_one_letter_code
_entity_poly.pdbx_strand_id
1 'polypeptide(L)'
;MNLSVRKPLSRLAFAALLAASSAAVAAGSYTATASSSGLTEQEAVANVSRELVAYCQGNGDRAGAVTVIGIHPDPYNYVLFAEASIVCHRQ
;
A
#
# COMPACT_ATOMS: atom_id res chain seq x y z
N MET A 1 -15.28 -8.20 -56.13
CA MET A 1 -14.03 -7.41 -56.15
C MET A 1 -14.03 -6.42 -54.98
N ASN A 2 -13.33 -6.75 -53.89
CA ASN A 2 -12.46 -5.85 -53.13
C ASN A 2 -11.82 -6.65 -51.99
N LEU A 3 -10.49 -6.73 -52.00
CA LEU A 3 -9.65 -7.35 -50.98
C LEU A 3 -9.22 -6.27 -49.96
N SER A 4 -9.24 -6.60 -48.67
CA SER A 4 -8.33 -6.07 -47.62
C SER A 4 -8.53 -6.95 -46.38
N VAL A 5 -7.79 -8.04 -46.17
CA VAL A 5 -6.45 -8.12 -45.52
C VAL A 5 -6.33 -7.20 -44.30
N ARG A 6 -6.24 -7.78 -43.09
CA ARG A 6 -5.09 -7.69 -42.14
C ARG A 6 -5.47 -8.23 -40.74
N LYS A 7 -5.01 -9.45 -40.47
CA LYS A 7 -4.30 -10.02 -39.29
C LYS A 7 -4.65 -9.62 -37.82
N PRO A 8 -4.36 -10.53 -36.86
CA PRO A 8 -4.88 -10.54 -35.50
C PRO A 8 -4.08 -9.65 -34.57
N LEU A 9 -4.76 -8.95 -33.66
CA LEU A 9 -4.14 -8.25 -32.54
C LEU A 9 -4.69 -8.80 -31.24
N SER A 10 -3.78 -9.46 -30.50
CA SER A 10 -3.57 -9.28 -29.07
C SER A 10 -4.72 -9.74 -28.15
N ARG A 11 -4.63 -10.92 -27.52
CA ARG A 11 -3.97 -11.11 -26.21
C ARG A 11 -3.97 -9.81 -25.39
N LEU A 12 -4.89 -9.73 -24.42
CA LEU A 12 -4.89 -8.95 -23.17
C LEU A 12 -6.30 -8.46 -22.88
N ALA A 13 -7.22 -9.40 -22.64
CA ALA A 13 -8.45 -9.11 -21.91
C ALA A 13 -8.26 -9.54 -20.44
N PHE A 14 -7.21 -9.01 -19.79
CA PHE A 14 -7.20 -8.91 -18.34
C PHE A 14 -7.93 -7.60 -18.03
N ALA A 15 -9.26 -7.74 -17.94
CA ALA A 15 -10.15 -6.64 -17.60
C ALA A 15 -9.68 -6.02 -16.28
N ALA A 16 -9.40 -4.73 -16.34
CA ALA A 16 -9.05 -3.87 -15.24
C ALA A 16 -10.09 -3.99 -14.13
N LEU A 17 -9.66 -4.47 -12.96
CA LEU A 17 -10.46 -4.50 -11.75
C LEU A 17 -9.72 -3.79 -10.62
N LEU A 18 -9.57 -2.47 -10.74
CA LEU A 18 -9.35 -1.57 -9.59
C LEU A 18 -10.09 -0.24 -9.84
N ALA A 19 -11.41 -0.35 -10.01
CA ALA A 19 -12.33 0.73 -9.68
C ALA A 19 -12.91 0.42 -8.29
N ALA A 20 -12.13 0.67 -7.24
CA ALA A 20 -12.64 0.77 -5.88
C ALA A 20 -12.67 2.25 -5.51
N SER A 21 -13.77 2.87 -5.93
CA SER A 21 -14.55 3.88 -5.21
C SER A 21 -13.78 5.01 -4.54
N SER A 22 -13.78 6.14 -5.23
CA SER A 22 -13.59 7.48 -4.69
C SER A 22 -14.59 7.75 -3.56
N ALA A 23 -14.26 7.38 -2.33
CA ALA A 23 -14.83 8.02 -1.14
C ALA A 23 -14.07 9.33 -0.90
N ALA A 24 -14.38 10.33 -1.72
CA ALA A 24 -14.08 11.72 -1.40
C ALA A 24 -15.02 12.15 -0.26
N VAL A 25 -14.69 11.73 0.96
CA VAL A 25 -15.12 12.43 2.17
C VAL A 25 -14.00 13.39 2.55
N ALA A 26 -14.35 14.66 2.70
CA ALA A 26 -13.49 15.71 3.22
C ALA A 26 -13.22 15.46 4.72
N ALA A 27 -12.50 14.39 5.03
CA ALA A 27 -11.74 14.30 6.25
C ALA A 27 -10.36 14.85 5.90
N GLY A 28 -9.93 15.93 6.57
CA GLY A 28 -8.57 16.48 6.45
C GLY A 28 -7.47 15.50 6.87
N SER A 29 -7.83 14.25 7.17
CA SER A 29 -6.94 13.15 7.46
C SER A 29 -7.58 11.80 7.12
N TYR A 30 -6.75 10.82 6.81
CA TYR A 30 -7.13 9.41 6.67
C TYR A 30 -6.09 8.52 7.35
N THR A 31 -6.48 7.31 7.73
CA THR A 31 -5.57 6.33 8.35
C THR A 31 -5.12 5.32 7.31
N ALA A 32 -3.83 5.04 7.25
CA ALA A 32 -3.26 3.96 6.45
C ALA A 32 -2.62 2.93 7.38
N THR A 33 -2.81 1.65 7.06
CA THR A 33 -2.24 0.51 7.78
C THR A 33 -1.34 -0.29 6.87
N ALA A 34 -0.21 -0.74 7.40
CA ALA A 34 0.74 -1.57 6.68
C ALA A 34 1.41 -2.55 7.66
N SER A 35 2.05 -3.56 7.09
CA SER A 35 2.85 -4.53 7.81
C SER A 35 4.18 -4.72 7.10
N SER A 36 5.28 -4.73 7.84
CA SER A 36 6.61 -5.00 7.29
C SER A 36 7.40 -5.94 8.18
N SER A 37 8.31 -6.70 7.59
CA SER A 37 9.12 -7.70 8.27
C SER A 37 10.48 -7.16 8.71
N GLY A 38 11.06 -7.74 9.75
CA GLY A 38 12.45 -7.54 10.17
C GLY A 38 12.99 -8.75 10.92
N LEU A 39 14.32 -8.83 11.06
CA LEU A 39 14.97 -9.87 11.87
C LEU A 39 14.82 -9.58 13.37
N THR A 40 14.57 -8.31 13.73
CA THR A 40 14.30 -7.86 15.09
C THR A 40 13.02 -7.04 15.15
N GLU A 41 12.43 -6.91 16.34
CA GLU A 41 11.25 -6.07 16.57
C GLU A 41 11.52 -4.62 16.15
N GLN A 42 12.69 -4.10 16.51
CA GLN A 42 13.11 -2.74 16.18
C GLN A 42 13.22 -2.53 14.67
N GLU A 43 13.78 -3.51 13.96
CA GLU A 43 13.90 -3.45 12.51
C GLU A 43 12.54 -3.52 11.82
N ALA A 44 11.66 -4.44 12.24
CA ALA A 44 10.31 -4.57 11.68
C ALA A 44 9.50 -3.28 11.87
N VAL A 45 9.54 -2.70 13.08
CA VAL A 45 8.86 -1.43 13.40
C VAL A 45 9.47 -0.27 12.60
N ALA A 46 10.80 -0.21 12.46
CA ALA A 46 11.45 0.82 11.66
C ALA A 46 11.10 0.72 10.17
N ASN A 47 10.98 -0.51 9.64
CA ASN A 47 10.62 -0.75 8.25
C ASN A 47 9.18 -0.30 7.97
N VAL A 48 8.21 -0.78 8.76
CA VAL A 48 6.79 -0.41 8.57
C VAL A 48 6.55 1.08 8.78
N SER A 49 7.25 1.70 9.74
CA SER A 49 7.13 3.14 9.98
C SER A 49 7.67 3.97 8.80
N ARG A 50 8.80 3.57 8.22
CA ARG A 50 9.36 4.24 7.03
C ARG A 50 8.44 4.10 5.82
N GLU A 51 7.88 2.92 5.60
CA GLU A 51 6.93 2.67 4.50
C GLU A 51 5.67 3.53 4.63
N LEU A 52 5.08 3.59 5.82
CA LEU A 52 3.87 4.38 6.09
C LEU A 52 4.10 5.89 5.93
N VAL A 53 5.24 6.40 6.40
CA VAL A 53 5.60 7.81 6.22
C VAL A 53 5.83 8.12 4.74
N ALA A 54 6.57 7.26 4.03
CA ALA A 54 6.81 7.41 2.60
C ALA A 54 5.50 7.34 1.80
N TYR A 55 4.53 6.54 2.24
CA TYR A 55 3.21 6.45 1.63
C TYR A 55 2.45 7.78 1.74
N CYS A 56 2.34 8.39 2.93
CA CYS A 56 1.69 9.70 3.08
C CYS A 56 2.41 10.77 2.22
N GLN A 57 3.75 10.82 2.28
CA GLN A 57 4.53 11.81 1.55
C GLN A 57 4.44 11.63 0.02
N GLY A 58 4.39 10.38 -0.45
CA GLY A 58 4.19 10.05 -1.87
C GLY A 58 2.85 10.52 -2.43
N ASN A 59 1.85 10.68 -1.57
CA ASN A 59 0.54 11.25 -1.91
C ASN A 59 0.48 12.78 -1.76
N GLY A 60 1.57 13.43 -1.35
CA GLY A 60 1.60 14.88 -1.05
C GLY A 60 1.01 15.24 0.32
N ASP A 61 0.66 14.24 1.13
CA ASP A 61 0.06 14.43 2.45
C ASP A 61 1.12 14.57 3.55
N ARG A 62 0.71 15.12 4.70
CA ARG A 62 1.56 15.18 5.89
C ARG A 62 1.43 13.89 6.71
N ALA A 63 2.55 13.25 6.99
CA ALA A 63 2.62 12.12 7.91
C ALA A 63 2.36 12.58 9.35
N GLY A 64 1.40 11.95 10.02
CA GLY A 64 1.08 12.15 11.44
C GLY A 64 1.74 11.09 12.33
N ALA A 65 1.09 10.78 13.45
CA ALA A 65 1.60 9.80 14.40
C ALA A 65 1.46 8.36 13.86
N VAL A 66 2.55 7.59 13.96
CA VAL A 66 2.55 6.14 13.70
C VAL A 66 2.20 5.41 15.00
N THR A 67 1.23 4.51 14.93
CA THR A 67 0.82 3.65 16.04
C THR A 67 1.10 2.20 15.67
N VAL A 68 1.98 1.54 16.41
CA VAL A 68 2.23 0.09 16.26
C VAL A 68 1.05 -0.66 16.86
N ILE A 69 0.42 -1.51 16.05
CA ILE A 69 -0.76 -2.31 16.41
C ILE A 69 -0.29 -3.61 17.08
N GLY A 70 0.71 -4.26 16.49
CA GLY A 70 1.20 -5.54 16.97
C GLY A 70 2.50 -5.94 16.31
N ILE A 71 3.21 -6.87 16.96
CA ILE A 71 4.37 -7.55 16.40
C ILE A 71 4.08 -9.04 16.46
N HIS A 72 4.16 -9.68 15.31
CA HIS A 72 3.78 -11.07 15.11
C HIS A 72 4.98 -11.88 14.61
N PRO A 73 5.42 -12.92 15.32
CA PRO A 73 6.46 -13.81 14.82
C PRO A 73 5.92 -14.68 13.69
N ASP A 74 6.74 -14.84 12.64
CA ASP A 74 6.51 -15.85 11.60
C ASP A 74 7.04 -17.21 12.08
N PRO A 75 6.17 -18.21 12.29
CA PRO A 75 6.62 -19.53 12.72
C PRO A 75 7.44 -20.28 11.67
N TYR A 76 7.45 -19.84 10.41
CA TYR A 76 8.13 -20.54 9.31
C TYR A 76 9.48 -19.91 8.93
N ASN A 77 9.62 -18.58 9.05
CA ASN A 77 10.76 -17.86 8.49
C ASN A 77 11.68 -17.19 9.53
N TYR A 78 11.46 -17.39 10.83
CA TYR A 78 12.23 -16.74 11.92
C TYR A 78 12.34 -15.21 11.77
N VAL A 79 11.33 -14.58 11.14
CA VAL A 79 11.20 -13.14 11.00
C VAL A 79 10.05 -12.63 11.86
N LEU A 80 10.07 -11.33 12.16
CA LEU A 80 9.03 -10.64 12.90
C LEU A 80 8.30 -9.70 11.95
N PHE A 81 6.97 -9.72 11.96
CA PHE A 81 6.12 -8.79 11.24
C PHE A 81 5.59 -7.74 12.20
N ALA A 82 5.90 -6.47 11.97
CA ALA A 82 5.28 -5.36 12.68
C ALA A 82 4.11 -4.82 11.86
N GLU A 83 2.93 -4.76 12.46
CA GLU A 83 1.76 -4.09 11.91
C GLU A 83 1.63 -2.71 12.55
N ALA A 84 1.48 -1.67 11.74
CA ALA A 84 1.33 -0.31 12.21
C ALA A 84 0.30 0.46 11.39
N SER A 85 -0.24 1.50 11.99
CA SER A 85 -1.10 2.49 11.35
C SER A 85 -0.47 3.87 11.42
N ILE A 86 -0.73 4.71 10.43
CA ILE A 86 -0.38 6.14 10.43
C ILE A 86 -1.61 6.95 10.07
N VAL A 87 -1.73 8.14 10.67
CA VAL A 87 -2.68 9.15 10.20
C VAL A 87 -1.98 10.04 9.19
N CYS A 88 -2.43 10.04 7.93
CA CYS A 88 -2.00 11.01 6.92
C CYS A 88 -2.96 12.20 6.93
N HIS A 89 -2.46 13.44 6.88
CA HIS A 89 -3.26 14.66 6.80
C HIS A 89 -3.20 15.25 5.39
N ARG A 90 -4.37 15.44 4.77
CA ARG A 90 -4.45 16.03 3.43
C ARG A 90 -4.07 17.50 3.44
N GLN A 91 -3.29 17.91 2.44
CA GLN A 91 -2.94 19.31 2.19
C GLN A 91 -3.91 19.97 1.21
#